data_AF-A0A101UPK0-F1
#
_entry.id   AF-A0A101UPK0-F1
#
_cell.length_a   1.000
_cell.length_b   1.000
_cell.length_c   1.000
_cell.angle_alpha   90.00
_cell.angle_beta   90.00
_cell.angle_gamma   90.00
#
_symmetry.space_group_name_H-M   'P 1'
#
loop_
_entity.id
_entity.type
_entity.pdbx_description
1 polymer ?
#
loop_
_entity_poly.entity_id
_entity_poly.type
_entity_poly.pdbx_seq_one_letter_code
_entity_poly.pdbx_strand_id
1 'polypeptide(L)'
;MRPSAVLRHAGYDFQPAYDDGTTQFAADATFRQVAGLADASWSSFQSYNHPDPYIRHYAYQLRLDPINTATGRGDATFRVTN
;
A
#
# COMPACT_ATOMS: atom_id res chain seq x y z
N MET A 1 11.63 -18.19 -17.41
CA MET A 1 11.41 -17.44 -16.16
C MET A 1 9.92 -17.25 -16.01
N ARG A 2 9.32 -17.60 -14.86
CA ARG A 2 7.95 -17.15 -14.57
C ARG A 2 8.04 -15.70 -14.06
N PRO A 3 7.25 -14.75 -14.58
CA PRO A 3 7.23 -13.41 -14.03
C PRO A 3 6.85 -13.47 -12.54
N SER A 4 7.45 -12.62 -11.72
CA SER A 4 7.08 -12.48 -10.31
C SER A 4 5.79 -11.68 -10.20
N ALA A 5 4.84 -12.14 -9.39
CA ALA A 5 3.67 -11.36 -9.04
C ALA A 5 4.06 -10.18 -8.12
N VAL A 6 3.37 -9.06 -8.25
CA VAL A 6 3.54 -7.87 -7.41
C VAL A 6 2.25 -7.56 -6.64
N LEU A 7 2.37 -6.79 -5.57
CA LEU A 7 1.23 -6.35 -4.77
C LEU A 7 0.45 -5.27 -5.53
N ARG A 8 -0.85 -5.49 -5.74
CA ARG A 8 -1.76 -4.55 -6.43
C ARG A 8 -3.00 -4.30 -5.59
N HIS A 9 -3.47 -3.04 -5.56
CA HIS A 9 -4.78 -2.73 -4.97
C HIS A 9 -5.91 -2.98 -5.97
N ALA A 10 -7.04 -3.51 -5.50
CA ALA A 10 -8.27 -3.68 -6.27
C ALA A 10 -9.48 -3.66 -5.34
N GLY A 11 -10.45 -2.76 -5.58
CA GLY A 11 -11.64 -2.66 -4.74
C GLY A 11 -11.35 -2.36 -3.26
N TYR A 12 -10.26 -1.61 -2.98
CA TYR A 12 -9.72 -1.29 -1.64
C TYR A 12 -9.04 -2.44 -0.89
N ASP A 13 -8.96 -3.64 -1.48
CA ASP A 13 -8.20 -4.76 -0.94
C ASP A 13 -6.90 -4.97 -1.73
N PHE A 14 -6.01 -5.81 -1.19
CA PHE A 14 -4.72 -6.13 -1.79
C PHE A 14 -4.62 -7.58 -2.26
N GLN A 15 -4.05 -7.77 -3.45
CA GLN A 15 -3.82 -9.09 -4.03
C GLN A 15 -2.47 -9.17 -4.76
N PRO A 16 -1.81 -10.34 -4.80
CA PRO A 16 -0.73 -10.61 -5.73
C PRO A 16 -1.27 -10.69 -7.16
N ALA A 17 -0.67 -9.95 -8.09
CA ALA A 17 -1.08 -9.96 -9.49
C ALA A 17 0.14 -9.92 -10.42
N TYR A 18 -0.01 -10.51 -11.61
CA TYR A 18 1.00 -10.43 -12.66
C TYR A 18 0.77 -9.18 -13.50
N ASP A 19 1.84 -8.48 -13.82
CA ASP A 19 1.80 -7.31 -14.70
C ASP A 19 1.24 -7.70 -16.07
N ASP A 20 0.10 -7.10 -16.42
CA ASP A 20 -0.60 -7.29 -17.68
C ASP A 20 -0.21 -6.23 -18.74
N GLY A 21 0.74 -5.35 -18.41
CA GLY A 21 1.23 -4.28 -19.28
C GLY A 21 0.29 -3.08 -19.37
N THR A 22 -0.81 -3.05 -18.62
CA THR A 22 -1.77 -1.94 -18.67
C THR A 22 -1.34 -0.77 -17.80
N THR A 23 -1.70 0.44 -18.20
CA THR A 23 -1.46 1.65 -17.40
C THR A 23 -2.22 1.62 -16.07
N GLN A 24 -3.40 0.99 -16.04
CA GLN A 24 -4.18 0.79 -14.82
C GLN A 24 -3.44 -0.12 -13.84
N PHE A 25 -2.88 -1.24 -14.31
CA PHE A 25 -2.08 -2.12 -13.47
C PHE A 25 -0.89 -1.38 -12.87
N ALA A 26 -0.13 -0.68 -13.71
CA ALA A 26 1.01 0.11 -13.25
C ALA A 26 0.60 1.14 -12.18
N ALA A 27 -0.53 1.82 -12.37
CA ALA A 27 -1.07 2.78 -11.43
C ALA A 27 -1.50 2.12 -10.10
N ASP A 28 -2.14 0.95 -10.16
CA ASP A 28 -2.65 0.23 -8.99
C ASP A 28 -1.57 -0.52 -8.19
N ALA A 29 -0.43 -0.81 -8.82
CA ALA A 29 0.71 -1.49 -8.20
C ALA A 29 1.84 -0.51 -7.79
N THR A 30 1.64 0.80 -7.97
CA THR A 30 2.64 1.82 -7.59
C THR A 30 2.24 2.54 -6.30
N PHE A 31 3.20 2.62 -5.38
CA PHE A 31 3.04 3.30 -4.09
C PHE A 31 4.20 4.26 -3.84
N ARG A 32 3.89 5.43 -3.29
CA ARG A 32 4.89 6.39 -2.83
C ARG A 32 5.25 6.03 -1.40
N GLN A 33 6.51 5.67 -1.17
CA GLN A 33 7.06 5.55 0.17
C GLN A 33 7.20 6.96 0.76
N VAL A 34 6.62 7.18 1.93
CA VAL A 34 6.68 8.43 2.68
C VAL A 34 7.08 8.15 4.13
N ALA A 35 7.39 9.21 4.89
CA ALA A 35 7.60 9.10 6.32
C ALA A 35 6.38 8.45 7.01
N GLY A 36 6.62 7.58 7.98
CA GLY A 36 5.56 6.86 8.68
C GLY A 36 4.56 7.80 9.34
N LEU A 37 3.26 7.49 9.18
CA LEU A 37 2.19 8.33 9.73
C LEU A 37 2.16 8.34 11.26
N ALA A 38 2.60 7.26 11.92
CA ALA A 38 2.72 7.18 13.38
C ALA A 38 4.14 7.47 13.89
N ASP A 39 5.16 7.20 13.08
CA ASP A 39 6.56 7.41 13.40
C ASP A 39 7.32 7.78 12.12
N ALA A 40 7.82 9.00 12.05
CA ALA A 40 8.49 9.53 10.86
C ALA A 40 9.83 8.83 10.54
N SER A 41 10.39 8.05 11.48
CA SER A 41 11.57 7.21 11.23
C SER A 41 11.25 5.89 10.51
N TRP A 42 9.97 5.53 10.43
CA TRP A 42 9.46 4.36 9.72
C TRP A 42 8.84 4.78 8.37
N SER A 43 8.16 3.87 7.69
CA SER A 43 7.58 4.13 6.37
C SER A 43 6.08 3.90 6.33
N SER A 44 5.39 4.75 5.56
CA SER A 44 4.02 4.51 5.10
C SER A 44 4.02 4.49 3.57
N PHE A 45 3.04 3.82 2.98
CA PHE A 45 2.94 3.63 1.54
C PHE A 45 1.64 4.22 1.02
N GLN A 46 1.73 5.38 0.37
CA GLN A 46 0.57 6.08 -0.20
C GLN A 46 0.29 5.57 -1.62
N SER A 47 -0.98 5.43 -2.00
CA SER A 47 -1.35 5.13 -3.38
C SER A 47 -0.79 6.18 -4.36
N TYR A 48 -0.34 5.73 -5.52
CA TYR A 48 0.10 6.64 -6.59
C TYR A 48 -1.08 7.33 -7.29
N ASN A 49 -2.16 6.58 -7.57
CA ASN A 49 -3.29 7.02 -8.40
C ASN A 49 -4.51 7.47 -7.61
N HIS A 50 -4.58 7.19 -6.31
CA HIS A 50 -5.56 7.77 -5.40
C HIS A 50 -4.86 8.71 -4.42
N PRO A 51 -5.18 10.02 -4.43
CA PRO A 51 -4.73 10.91 -3.37
C PRO A 51 -5.43 10.50 -2.07
N ASP A 52 -4.65 10.41 -0.99
CA ASP A 52 -5.06 10.18 0.41
C ASP A 52 -5.05 8.76 1.00
N PRO A 53 -5.35 7.64 0.30
CA PRO A 53 -5.34 6.33 0.96
C PRO A 53 -3.94 5.73 1.04
N TYR A 54 -3.72 4.98 2.13
CA TYR A 54 -2.47 4.31 2.46
C TYR A 54 -2.68 2.81 2.61
N ILE A 55 -1.62 2.04 2.36
CA ILE A 55 -1.58 0.64 2.77
C ILE A 55 -1.71 0.60 4.29
N ARG A 56 -2.68 -0.15 4.80
CA ARG A 56 -2.80 -0.46 6.23
C ARG A 56 -3.16 -1.91 6.49
N HIS A 57 -2.77 -2.37 7.66
CA HIS A 57 -3.31 -3.59 8.26
C HIS A 57 -4.71 -3.33 8.82
N TYR A 58 -5.64 -4.27 8.67
CA TYR A 58 -6.91 -4.30 9.39
C TYR A 58 -7.40 -5.73 9.52
N ALA A 59 -7.57 -6.22 10.75
CA ALA A 59 -8.03 -7.59 11.02
C ALA A 59 -7.26 -8.65 10.20
N TYR A 60 -5.92 -8.56 10.22
CA TYR A 60 -5.00 -9.42 9.46
C TYR A 60 -5.02 -9.29 7.93
N GLN A 61 -5.84 -8.40 7.37
CA GLN A 61 -5.85 -8.09 5.93
C GLN A 61 -5.05 -6.82 5.63
N LEU A 62 -4.45 -6.77 4.45
CA LEU A 62 -3.95 -5.52 3.88
C LEU A 62 -5.08 -4.84 3.11
N ARG A 63 -5.28 -3.55 3.38
CA ARG A 63 -6.29 -2.70 2.75
C ARG A 63 -5.70 -1.37 2.31
N LEU A 64 -6.34 -0.75 1.34
CA LEU A 64 -6.04 0.60 0.89
C LEU A 64 -7.14 1.54 1.37
N ASP A 65 -6.87 2.33 2.42
CA ASP A 65 -7.91 3.15 3.05
C ASP A 65 -7.38 4.54 3.45
N PRO A 66 -8.24 5.57 3.51
CA PRO A 66 -7.91 6.84 4.15
C PRO A 66 -7.58 6.65 5.64
N ILE A 67 -6.61 7.43 6.14
CA ILE A 67 -6.13 7.32 7.52
C ILE A 67 -6.47 8.60 8.31
N ASN A 68 -7.43 8.49 9.24
CA ASN A 68 -7.95 9.62 10.03
C ASN A 68 -7.92 9.38 11.54
N THR A 69 -7.48 8.21 12.02
CA THR A 69 -7.38 7.88 13.45
C THR A 69 -5.94 7.59 13.87
N ALA A 70 -5.66 7.67 15.17
CA ALA A 70 -4.35 7.31 15.72
C ALA A 70 -4.02 5.83 15.48
N THR A 71 -4.99 4.93 15.70
CA THR A 71 -4.85 3.49 15.41
C THR A 71 -4.56 3.26 13.93
N GLY A 72 -5.30 3.91 13.03
CA GLY A 72 -5.07 3.79 11.59
C GLY A 72 -3.69 4.26 11.17
N ARG A 73 -3.13 5.31 11.81
CA ARG A 73 -1.73 5.72 11.56
C ARG A 73 -0.74 4.64 11.98
N GLY A 74 -0.99 3.96 13.10
CA GLY A 74 -0.21 2.80 13.53
C GLY A 74 -0.31 1.64 12.54
N ASP A 75 -1.52 1.30 12.12
CA ASP A 75 -1.80 0.23 11.15
C ASP A 75 -1.18 0.49 9.76
N ALA A 76 -0.96 1.76 9.41
CA ALA A 76 -0.38 2.20 8.15
C ALA A 76 1.13 2.50 8.22
N THR A 77 1.79 2.20 9.35
CA THR A 77 3.23 2.46 9.53
C THR A 77 3.99 1.16 9.67
N PHE A 78 4.96 0.95 8.78
CA PHE A 78 5.73 -0.29 8.66
C PHE A 78 7.22 -0.02 8.82
N ARG A 79 7.90 -0.96 9.48
CA ARG A 79 9.36 -1.00 9.50
C ARG A 79 9.86 -1.77 8.28
N VAL A 80 10.65 -1.13 7.43
CA VAL A 80 11.34 -1.81 6.33
C VAL A 80 12.56 -2.52 6.89
N THR A 81 12.71 -3.81 6.57
CA THR A 81 13.82 -4.66 7.00
C THR A 81 14.53 -5.23 5.79
N ASN A 82 15.86 -5.30 5.85
CA ASN A 82 16.71 -5.92 4.81
C ASN A 82 16.97 -7.40 5.11
#